data_AF-A0A9P0CCP9-F1
#
_entry.id   AF-A0A9P0CCP9-F1
#
_cell.length_a   1.000
_cell.length_b   1.000
_cell.length_c   1.000
_cell.angle_alpha   90.00
_cell.angle_beta   90.00
_cell.angle_gamma   90.00
#
_symmetry.space_group_name_H-M   'P 1'
#
loop_
_entity.id
_entity.type
_entity.pdbx_description
1 polymer ?
#
loop_
_entity_poly.entity_id
_entity_poly.type
_entity_poly.pdbx_seq_one_letter_code
_entity_poly.pdbx_strand_id
1 'polypeptide(L)'
;MIVDKLKAGFPECSPEVLSRLFVPAKFAWSIVAPNLCSYLVPVCILFFGISANGSALLFLTLLKVSWRPSLPSLDTHIALPELNNLTEGPSEIWEKIGLKDLLFHIILSETVAFSFYLIFGGFLHYHYYVKQREKAEEWKCQPKKFLPTNLEIDELRVGCKALFYCNIVSGLISCYIYNGGSLCSIYYDLGDYPFWWTILQYAVTFLYQDYVTYWLHRFYHTPFFYKNFHKIHHRYKQPTAFSVTAMHPVELIHIQLFLAVPAFSIPVHYSCFLFLTAYTYYHGVVQHSGVAFKSHWWQPWQPDCMFHDNHHQYFHVNFGFNCWFWDVLHGTFRKKDRIYTEDIYGGKGKPLAAANSSEIANEIEERQCENPLAYRSNKPDYILLDADIKDVSTEATVSKRHSTKLEVQND
;
A
#
# COMPACT_ATOMS: atom_id res chain seq x y z
N MET A 1 15.31 -36.94 -2.76
CA MET A 1 15.39 -36.00 -1.62
C MET A 1 14.07 -35.33 -1.23
N ILE A 2 13.39 -34.56 -2.09
CA ILE A 2 12.06 -33.97 -1.78
C ILE A 2 10.95 -35.06 -1.78
N VAL A 3 11.03 -36.01 -2.74
CA VAL A 3 10.09 -37.14 -2.85
C VAL A 3 10.18 -38.09 -1.64
N ASP A 4 11.39 -38.27 -1.09
CA ASP A 4 11.60 -39.15 0.07
C ASP A 4 11.10 -38.50 1.37
N LYS A 5 11.13 -37.16 1.48
CA LYS A 5 10.55 -36.43 2.61
C LYS A 5 9.02 -36.36 2.57
N LEU A 6 8.41 -36.42 1.38
CA LEU A 6 6.95 -36.44 1.22
C LEU A 6 6.32 -37.81 1.55
N LYS A 7 7.06 -38.92 1.32
CA LYS A 7 6.62 -40.27 1.71
C LYS A 7 6.49 -40.48 3.22
N ALA A 8 7.21 -39.69 4.03
CA ALA A 8 7.12 -39.75 5.48
C ALA A 8 5.84 -39.11 6.07
N GLY A 9 5.13 -38.28 5.29
CA GLY A 9 3.93 -37.56 5.76
C GLY A 9 2.60 -38.21 5.40
N PHE A 10 2.55 -39.06 4.37
CA PHE A 10 1.30 -39.65 3.85
C PHE A 10 1.54 -41.07 3.28
N PRO A 11 1.45 -42.12 4.12
CA PRO A 11 1.88 -43.48 3.76
C PRO A 11 0.97 -44.23 2.77
N GLU A 12 -0.20 -43.69 2.41
CA GLU A 12 -1.19 -44.39 1.56
C GLU A 12 -1.25 -43.91 0.10
N CYS A 13 -0.39 -43.00 -0.35
CA CYS A 13 -0.42 -42.51 -1.73
C CYS A 13 0.36 -43.42 -2.69
N SER A 14 -0.32 -44.01 -3.68
CA SER A 14 0.32 -44.84 -4.70
C SER A 14 1.22 -44.01 -5.64
N PRO A 15 2.31 -44.60 -6.19
CA PRO A 15 3.24 -43.91 -7.09
C PRO A 15 2.57 -43.30 -8.35
N GLU A 16 1.42 -43.83 -8.73
CA GLU A 16 0.63 -43.41 -9.88
C GLU A 16 -0.15 -42.10 -9.66
N VAL A 17 -0.48 -41.77 -8.41
CA VAL A 17 -1.13 -40.49 -8.04
C VAL A 17 -0.10 -39.36 -8.00
N LEU A 18 1.10 -39.64 -7.50
CA LEU A 18 2.20 -38.68 -7.46
C LEU A 18 2.66 -38.30 -8.88
N SER A 19 2.75 -39.26 -9.81
CA SER A 19 3.16 -38.95 -11.19
C SER A 19 2.17 -38.03 -11.92
N ARG A 20 0.86 -38.11 -11.61
CA ARG A 20 -0.19 -37.23 -12.15
C ARG A 20 -0.13 -35.80 -11.58
N LEU A 21 0.37 -35.61 -10.36
CA LEU A 21 0.62 -34.28 -9.77
C LEU A 21 1.85 -33.56 -10.37
N PHE A 22 2.82 -34.32 -10.91
CA PHE A 22 4.03 -33.75 -11.51
C PHE A 22 3.89 -33.35 -12.97
N VAL A 23 2.83 -33.76 -13.68
CA VAL A 23 2.60 -33.32 -15.07
C VAL A 23 2.21 -31.84 -15.15
N PRO A 24 1.27 -31.32 -14.31
CA PRO A 24 1.01 -29.89 -14.22
C PRO A 24 2.20 -29.10 -13.69
N ALA A 25 2.97 -29.67 -12.75
CA ALA A 25 4.16 -29.03 -12.19
C ALA A 25 5.30 -28.92 -13.22
N LYS A 26 5.51 -29.93 -14.08
CA LYS A 26 6.49 -29.85 -15.18
C LYS A 26 6.05 -28.86 -16.27
N PHE A 27 4.75 -28.77 -16.55
CA PHE A 27 4.21 -27.77 -17.47
C PHE A 27 4.36 -26.34 -16.90
N ALA A 28 3.98 -26.12 -15.64
CA ALA A 28 4.20 -24.87 -14.93
C ALA A 28 5.70 -24.53 -14.85
N TRP A 29 6.57 -25.51 -14.59
CA TRP A 29 8.01 -25.31 -14.57
C TRP A 29 8.59 -24.99 -15.96
N SER A 30 8.02 -25.53 -17.04
CA SER A 30 8.44 -25.18 -18.41
C SER A 30 8.04 -23.76 -18.84
N ILE A 31 7.03 -23.17 -18.20
CA ILE A 31 6.63 -21.76 -18.37
C ILE A 31 7.47 -20.84 -17.48
N VAL A 32 7.78 -21.29 -16.26
CA VAL A 32 8.50 -20.51 -15.24
C VAL A 32 10.01 -20.51 -15.47
N ALA A 33 10.63 -21.61 -15.92
CA ALA A 33 12.08 -21.76 -16.03
C ALA A 33 12.76 -20.82 -17.07
N PRO A 34 12.20 -20.57 -18.26
CA PRO A 34 12.80 -19.64 -19.24
C PRO A 34 12.76 -18.18 -18.78
N ASN A 35 11.75 -17.84 -17.97
CA ASN A 35 11.46 -16.49 -17.51
C ASN A 35 11.82 -16.29 -16.03
N LEU A 36 12.50 -17.27 -15.41
CA LEU A 36 12.76 -17.29 -13.97
C LEU A 36 13.57 -16.07 -13.53
N CYS A 37 14.55 -15.62 -14.33
CA CYS A 37 15.26 -14.36 -14.06
C CYS A 37 14.33 -13.14 -14.12
N SER A 38 13.39 -13.11 -15.06
CA SER A 38 12.41 -12.03 -15.25
C SER A 38 11.39 -11.94 -14.10
N TYR A 39 11.17 -13.04 -13.37
CA TYR A 39 10.32 -13.09 -12.17
C TYR A 39 11.11 -12.97 -10.86
N LEU A 40 12.35 -13.49 -10.82
CA LEU A 40 13.26 -13.34 -9.68
C LEU A 40 13.68 -11.90 -9.49
N VAL A 41 13.82 -11.10 -10.55
CA VAL A 41 14.14 -9.68 -10.42
C VAL A 41 13.01 -8.90 -9.71
N PRO A 42 11.74 -9.00 -10.12
CA PRO A 42 10.60 -8.45 -9.38
C PRO A 42 10.46 -9.02 -7.97
N VAL A 43 10.70 -10.32 -7.75
CA VAL A 43 10.66 -10.95 -6.42
C VAL A 43 11.80 -10.43 -5.52
N CYS A 44 13.01 -10.27 -6.06
CA CYS A 44 14.13 -9.65 -5.35
C CYS A 44 13.88 -8.16 -5.10
N ILE A 45 13.20 -7.45 -6.00
CA ILE A 45 12.72 -6.08 -5.79
C ILE A 45 11.61 -6.06 -4.71
N LEU A 46 10.75 -7.07 -4.67
CA LEU A 46 9.67 -7.26 -3.68
C LEU A 46 10.20 -7.51 -2.26
N PHE A 47 11.36 -8.15 -2.12
CA PHE A 47 11.91 -8.54 -0.82
C PHE A 47 13.14 -7.72 -0.37
N PHE A 48 13.93 -7.17 -1.30
CA PHE A 48 15.18 -6.44 -1.00
C PHE A 48 15.12 -4.94 -1.35
N GLY A 49 13.93 -4.37 -1.54
CA GLY A 49 13.69 -2.93 -1.70
C GLY A 49 14.14 -2.05 -0.51
N ILE A 50 14.94 -2.58 0.41
CA ILE A 50 15.76 -1.84 1.38
C ILE A 50 17.16 -2.48 1.39
N SER A 51 17.92 -2.30 0.32
CA SER A 51 19.37 -2.15 0.43
C SER A 51 19.87 -1.35 -0.76
N ALA A 52 20.45 -0.19 -0.46
CA ALA A 52 21.12 0.63 -1.45
C ALA A 52 22.21 -0.18 -2.15
N ASN A 53 22.09 -0.41 -3.47
CA ASN A 53 23.26 -0.47 -4.33
C ASN A 53 22.95 -0.31 -5.83
N GLY A 54 23.72 0.56 -6.48
CA GLY A 54 24.12 0.51 -7.89
C GLY A 54 23.12 0.88 -8.99
N SER A 55 21.83 0.58 -8.86
CA SER A 55 20.93 0.58 -10.04
C SER A 55 20.31 1.95 -10.37
N ALA A 56 20.27 2.86 -9.40
CA ALA A 56 19.94 4.28 -9.67
C ALA A 56 21.06 4.98 -10.46
N LEU A 57 22.30 4.47 -10.40
CA LEU A 57 23.42 4.98 -11.17
C LEU A 57 23.27 4.64 -12.66
N LEU A 58 22.67 3.49 -13.01
CA LEU A 58 22.45 3.09 -14.40
C LEU A 58 21.46 4.04 -15.10
N PHE A 59 20.40 4.47 -14.41
CA PHE A 59 19.44 5.45 -14.92
C PHE A 59 20.07 6.84 -15.13
N LEU A 60 20.95 7.28 -14.21
CA LEU A 60 21.69 8.55 -14.34
C LEU A 60 22.85 8.46 -15.36
N THR A 61 23.42 7.27 -15.59
CA THR A 61 24.47 7.05 -16.59
C THR A 61 23.87 7.07 -18.00
N LEU A 62 22.68 6.49 -18.17
CA LEU A 62 21.93 6.54 -19.44
C LEU A 62 21.50 7.97 -19.83
N LEU A 63 21.21 8.83 -18.85
CA LEU A 63 20.99 10.27 -19.08
C LEU A 63 22.27 11.05 -19.44
N LYS A 64 23.46 10.52 -19.13
CA LYS A 64 24.75 11.16 -19.40
C LYS A 64 25.39 10.73 -20.73
N VAL A 65 24.92 9.63 -21.33
CA VAL A 65 25.41 9.13 -22.63
C VAL A 65 24.92 9.97 -23.82
N SER A 66 23.98 10.89 -23.60
CA SER A 66 23.43 11.77 -24.66
C SER A 66 24.35 12.90 -25.14
N TRP A 67 25.62 13.01 -24.70
CA TRP A 67 26.51 14.08 -25.17
C TRP A 67 28.02 13.80 -25.05
N ARG A 68 28.61 13.08 -26.03
CA ARG A 68 29.79 13.49 -26.84
C ARG A 68 30.42 12.32 -27.64
N PRO A 69 31.10 12.62 -28.77
CA PRO A 69 31.53 11.64 -29.78
C PRO A 69 32.99 11.19 -29.61
N SER A 70 33.31 9.91 -29.81
CA SER A 70 34.49 9.36 -30.55
C SER A 70 34.65 7.83 -30.38
N LEU A 71 34.93 7.15 -31.51
CA LEU A 71 34.95 5.71 -31.83
C LEU A 71 36.25 4.96 -31.40
N PRO A 72 36.39 3.61 -31.55
CA PRO A 72 36.75 2.97 -32.84
C PRO A 72 35.97 1.69 -33.23
N SER A 73 35.53 1.69 -34.49
CA SER A 73 35.27 0.59 -35.46
C SER A 73 34.82 -0.79 -34.95
N LEU A 74 33.53 -1.08 -35.11
CA LEU A 74 33.05 -2.42 -35.43
C LEU A 74 32.31 -2.34 -36.76
N ASP A 75 32.87 -3.00 -37.79
CA ASP A 75 32.28 -3.11 -39.12
C ASP A 75 30.94 -3.85 -39.03
N THR A 76 29.85 -3.09 -39.06
CA THR A 76 28.55 -3.60 -39.48
C THR A 76 27.98 -2.63 -40.48
N HIS A 77 28.01 -3.05 -41.75
CA HIS A 77 27.18 -2.48 -42.81
C HIS A 77 25.70 -2.68 -42.45
N ILE A 78 25.15 -1.77 -41.65
CA ILE A 78 23.74 -1.46 -41.66
C ILE A 78 23.66 -0.13 -42.37
N ALA A 79 23.27 -0.17 -43.64
CA ALA A 79 22.85 1.04 -44.33
C ALA A 79 21.77 1.69 -43.47
N LEU A 80 22.00 2.92 -43.02
CA LEU A 80 20.98 3.81 -42.47
C LEU A 80 20.39 4.56 -43.67
N PRO A 81 19.20 4.22 -44.18
CA PRO A 81 18.48 5.14 -45.03
C PRO A 81 17.79 6.16 -44.12
N GLU A 82 18.03 7.42 -44.43
CA GLU A 82 17.08 8.53 -44.19
C GLU A 82 16.83 8.96 -42.72
N LEU A 83 17.85 9.53 -42.08
CA LEU A 83 17.66 10.46 -40.96
C LEU A 83 17.79 11.94 -41.39
N ASN A 84 17.41 12.27 -42.64
CA ASN A 84 17.50 13.63 -43.19
C ASN A 84 16.16 14.21 -43.67
N ASN A 85 15.03 13.52 -43.45
CA ASN A 85 13.69 14.02 -43.80
C ASN A 85 12.77 14.09 -42.56
N LEU A 86 13.16 14.84 -41.53
CA LEU A 86 12.21 15.21 -40.47
C LEU A 86 11.39 16.43 -40.92
N THR A 87 10.48 16.20 -41.87
CA THR A 87 9.31 17.04 -42.11
C THR A 87 8.11 16.55 -41.30
N GLU A 88 8.35 15.90 -40.16
CA GLU A 88 7.32 15.27 -39.35
C GLU A 88 6.72 16.28 -38.37
N GLY A 89 5.40 16.44 -38.40
CA GLY A 89 4.68 17.32 -37.48
C GLY A 89 4.72 16.78 -36.04
N PRO A 90 4.50 17.62 -35.00
CA PRO A 90 4.51 17.17 -33.61
C PRO A 90 3.63 15.94 -33.35
N SER A 91 2.49 15.82 -34.05
CA SER A 91 1.56 14.69 -33.96
C SER A 91 2.18 13.33 -34.29
N GLU A 92 3.09 13.27 -35.27
CA GLU A 92 3.71 12.02 -35.71
C GLU A 92 4.76 11.53 -34.70
N ILE A 93 5.45 12.46 -34.02
CA ILE A 93 6.37 12.15 -32.92
C ILE A 93 5.60 11.60 -31.71
N TRP A 94 4.49 12.24 -31.33
CA TRP A 94 3.65 11.78 -30.22
C TRP A 94 3.08 10.37 -30.47
N GLU A 95 2.70 10.08 -31.70
CA GLU A 95 2.22 8.75 -32.10
C GLU A 95 3.32 7.69 -31.99
N LYS A 96 4.55 7.99 -32.45
CA LYS A 96 5.70 7.07 -32.35
C LYS A 96 6.10 6.71 -30.93
N ILE A 97 5.90 7.61 -29.95
CA ILE A 97 6.21 7.35 -28.55
C ILE A 97 5.00 6.90 -27.71
N GLY A 98 3.85 6.67 -28.34
CA GLY A 98 2.63 6.21 -27.68
C GLY A 98 1.92 7.27 -26.84
N LEU A 99 2.12 8.57 -27.12
CA LEU A 99 1.55 9.67 -26.35
C LEU A 99 0.58 10.55 -27.17
N LYS A 100 -0.07 9.95 -28.17
CA LYS A 100 -1.11 10.60 -28.97
C LYS A 100 -2.31 10.96 -28.07
N ASP A 101 -2.83 12.18 -28.25
CA ASP A 101 -3.94 12.74 -27.45
C ASP A 101 -3.65 12.82 -25.93
N LEU A 102 -2.40 13.06 -25.55
CA LEU A 102 -1.99 13.14 -24.14
C LEU A 102 -2.84 14.11 -23.30
N LEU A 103 -3.16 15.29 -23.84
CA LEU A 103 -3.95 16.28 -23.12
C LEU A 103 -5.35 15.76 -22.78
N PHE A 104 -5.97 15.00 -23.69
CA PHE A 104 -7.27 14.37 -23.46
C PHE A 104 -7.18 13.37 -22.29
N HIS A 105 -6.14 12.53 -22.25
CA HIS A 105 -5.96 11.55 -21.20
C HIS A 105 -5.66 12.19 -19.83
N ILE A 106 -4.91 13.29 -19.80
CA ILE A 106 -4.69 14.06 -18.56
C ILE A 106 -6.02 14.66 -18.07
N ILE A 107 -6.78 15.34 -18.94
CA ILE A 107 -8.08 15.93 -18.57
C ILE A 107 -9.05 14.85 -18.10
N LEU A 108 -9.08 13.69 -18.76
CA LEU A 108 -9.91 12.57 -18.38
C LEU A 108 -9.51 12.02 -17.00
N SER A 109 -8.22 11.80 -16.76
CA SER A 109 -7.71 11.31 -15.47
C SER A 109 -8.06 12.27 -14.33
N GLU A 110 -7.87 13.58 -14.55
CA GLU A 110 -8.24 14.61 -13.58
C GLU A 110 -9.74 14.62 -13.32
N THR A 111 -10.53 14.59 -14.38
CA THR A 111 -12.00 14.64 -14.27
C THR A 111 -12.50 13.45 -13.45
N VAL A 112 -12.04 12.23 -13.75
CA VAL A 112 -12.47 11.02 -13.04
C VAL A 112 -12.05 11.07 -11.58
N ALA A 113 -10.79 11.39 -11.31
CA ALA A 113 -10.24 11.39 -9.96
C ALA A 113 -10.86 12.47 -9.06
N PHE A 114 -11.00 13.71 -9.56
CA PHE A 114 -11.65 14.80 -8.82
C PHE A 114 -13.15 14.59 -8.68
N SER A 115 -13.83 14.03 -9.69
CA SER A 115 -15.25 13.70 -9.57
C SER A 115 -15.46 12.70 -8.44
N PHE A 116 -14.66 11.62 -8.39
CA PHE A 116 -14.74 10.66 -7.30
C PHE A 116 -14.42 11.31 -5.94
N TYR A 117 -13.31 12.05 -5.86
CA TYR A 117 -12.85 12.71 -4.63
C TYR A 117 -13.89 13.69 -4.05
N LEU A 118 -14.44 14.57 -4.89
CA LEU A 118 -15.35 15.63 -4.45
C LEU A 118 -16.78 15.13 -4.30
N ILE A 119 -17.25 14.23 -5.18
CA ILE A 119 -18.63 13.72 -5.09
C ILE A 119 -18.73 12.71 -3.96
N PHE A 120 -17.89 11.68 -3.93
CA PHE A 120 -17.99 10.63 -2.92
C PHE A 120 -17.45 11.10 -1.57
N GLY A 121 -16.26 11.72 -1.54
CA GLY A 121 -15.71 12.30 -0.31
C GLY A 121 -16.58 13.45 0.22
N GLY A 122 -17.06 14.33 -0.66
CA GLY A 122 -17.99 15.40 -0.27
C GLY A 122 -19.34 14.88 0.20
N PHE A 123 -19.87 13.81 -0.38
CA PHE A 123 -21.07 13.15 0.12
C PHE A 123 -20.88 12.63 1.55
N LEU A 124 -19.80 11.90 1.82
CA LEU A 124 -19.51 11.40 3.17
C LEU A 124 -19.33 12.56 4.16
N HIS A 125 -18.59 13.60 3.76
CA HIS A 125 -18.40 14.78 4.60
C HIS A 125 -19.73 15.48 4.90
N TYR A 126 -20.54 15.77 3.88
CA TYR A 126 -21.85 16.40 4.07
C TYR A 126 -22.79 15.54 4.92
N HIS A 127 -22.89 14.24 4.64
CA HIS A 127 -23.82 13.35 5.32
C HIS A 127 -23.48 13.15 6.80
N TYR A 128 -22.19 12.99 7.13
CA TYR A 128 -21.76 12.69 8.49
C TYR A 128 -21.32 13.94 9.27
N TYR A 129 -20.43 14.76 8.70
CA TYR A 129 -19.81 15.89 9.40
C TYR A 129 -20.68 17.15 9.43
N VAL A 130 -21.66 17.28 8.52
CA VAL A 130 -22.62 18.39 8.50
C VAL A 130 -23.99 17.95 9.01
N LYS A 131 -24.63 16.94 8.38
CA LYS A 131 -26.00 16.54 8.74
C LYS A 131 -26.12 15.76 10.04
N GLN A 132 -25.13 14.95 10.39
CA GLN A 132 -25.18 14.05 11.55
C GLN A 132 -24.16 14.40 12.63
N ARG A 133 -23.64 15.64 12.62
CA ARG A 133 -22.56 16.05 13.53
C ARG A 133 -22.92 15.84 15.01
N GLU A 134 -24.15 16.13 15.38
CA GLU A 134 -24.66 15.98 16.76
C GLU A 134 -24.75 14.50 17.19
N LYS A 135 -24.81 13.58 16.24
CA LYS A 135 -24.90 12.13 16.47
C LYS A 135 -23.54 11.42 16.32
N ALA A 136 -22.43 12.13 16.55
CA ALA A 136 -21.08 11.60 16.36
C ALA A 136 -20.83 10.28 17.09
N GLU A 137 -21.47 10.07 18.24
CA GLU A 137 -21.37 8.84 19.03
C GLU A 137 -21.95 7.62 18.30
N GLU A 138 -22.85 7.80 17.33
CA GLU A 138 -23.46 6.72 16.56
C GLU A 138 -22.59 6.28 15.36
N TRP A 139 -21.74 7.17 14.82
CA TRP A 139 -21.09 6.93 13.52
C TRP A 139 -19.60 7.24 13.46
N LYS A 140 -19.00 8.04 14.35
CA LYS A 140 -17.60 8.46 14.22
C LYS A 140 -16.67 7.50 14.96
N CYS A 141 -15.48 7.23 14.42
CA CYS A 141 -14.46 6.41 15.08
C CYS A 141 -13.99 7.05 16.41
N GLN A 142 -13.74 8.36 16.42
CA GLN A 142 -13.41 9.15 17.60
C GLN A 142 -14.48 10.24 17.84
N PRO A 143 -15.59 9.98 18.55
CA PRO A 143 -16.78 10.85 18.59
C PRO A 143 -16.54 12.23 19.20
N LYS A 144 -15.59 12.33 20.12
CA LYS A 144 -15.28 13.57 20.85
C LYS A 144 -14.19 14.42 20.18
N LYS A 145 -13.53 13.88 19.15
CA LYS A 145 -12.41 14.54 18.47
C LYS A 145 -12.79 14.84 17.03
N PHE A 146 -12.83 16.12 16.68
CA PHE A 146 -13.03 16.58 15.31
C PHE A 146 -11.80 17.35 14.85
N LEU A 147 -11.49 17.22 13.56
CA LEU A 147 -10.44 18.00 12.95
C LEU A 147 -10.85 19.49 13.02
N PRO A 148 -9.97 20.39 13.50
CA PRO A 148 -10.21 21.83 13.45
C PRO A 148 -10.43 22.32 12.03
N THR A 149 -11.33 23.29 11.82
CA THR A 149 -11.69 23.78 10.48
C THR A 149 -10.51 24.26 9.65
N ASN A 150 -9.49 24.87 10.28
CA ASN A 150 -8.27 25.27 9.57
C ASN A 150 -7.49 24.06 9.02
N LEU A 151 -7.49 22.93 9.73
CA LEU A 151 -6.90 21.69 9.28
C LEU A 151 -7.78 20.95 8.26
N GLU A 152 -9.12 21.00 8.37
CA GLU A 152 -10.02 20.47 7.33
C GLU A 152 -9.82 21.18 5.99
N ILE A 153 -9.68 22.51 6.00
CA ILE A 153 -9.43 23.29 4.78
C ILE A 153 -8.03 22.99 4.22
N ASP A 154 -7.03 22.86 5.10
CA ASP A 154 -5.66 22.55 4.69
C ASP A 154 -5.54 21.11 4.15
N GLU A 155 -6.26 20.14 4.72
CA GLU A 155 -6.44 18.78 4.21
C GLU A 155 -6.95 18.78 2.79
N LEU A 156 -8.06 19.48 2.54
CA LEU A 156 -8.62 19.57 1.19
C LEU A 156 -7.62 20.20 0.22
N ARG A 157 -6.93 21.27 0.62
CA ARG A 157 -5.94 21.96 -0.24
C ARG A 157 -4.75 21.07 -0.56
N VAL A 158 -4.20 20.34 0.41
CA VAL A 158 -3.06 19.45 0.18
C VAL A 158 -3.48 18.22 -0.61
N GLY A 159 -4.64 17.64 -0.29
CA GLY A 159 -5.23 16.54 -1.05
C GLY A 159 -5.43 16.89 -2.52
N CYS A 160 -6.07 18.03 -2.82
CA CYS A 160 -6.25 18.49 -4.19
C CYS A 160 -4.92 18.72 -4.92
N LYS A 161 -3.90 19.27 -4.26
CA LYS A 161 -2.58 19.50 -4.89
C LYS A 161 -1.88 18.18 -5.21
N ALA A 162 -1.83 17.26 -4.25
CA ALA A 162 -1.19 15.96 -4.46
C ALA A 162 -1.93 15.15 -5.54
N LEU A 163 -3.27 15.16 -5.50
CA LEU A 163 -4.13 14.50 -6.47
C LEU A 163 -3.89 15.03 -7.89
N PHE A 164 -3.85 16.36 -8.08
CA PHE A 164 -3.55 16.99 -9.37
C PHE A 164 -2.20 16.51 -9.95
N TYR A 165 -1.12 16.62 -9.19
CA TYR A 165 0.19 16.16 -9.69
C TYR A 165 0.23 14.66 -9.96
N CYS A 166 -0.43 13.84 -9.14
CA CYS A 166 -0.51 12.41 -9.37
C CYS A 166 -1.30 12.07 -10.65
N ASN A 167 -2.39 12.79 -10.93
CA ASN A 167 -3.24 12.53 -12.08
C ASN A 167 -2.63 12.96 -13.42
N ILE A 168 -1.70 13.92 -13.43
CA ILE A 168 -0.86 14.17 -14.61
C ILE A 168 -0.08 12.90 -14.97
N VAL A 169 0.49 12.22 -13.97
CA VAL A 169 1.22 10.95 -14.16
C VAL A 169 0.27 9.84 -14.58
N SER A 170 -0.91 9.73 -13.96
CA SER A 170 -1.93 8.75 -14.36
C SER A 170 -2.43 8.98 -15.80
N GLY A 171 -2.59 10.24 -16.23
CA GLY A 171 -2.94 10.60 -17.60
C GLY A 171 -1.85 10.21 -18.60
N LEU A 172 -0.57 10.42 -18.25
CA LEU A 172 0.58 9.95 -19.04
C LEU A 172 0.60 8.43 -19.18
N ILE A 173 0.43 7.69 -18.07
CA ILE A 173 0.39 6.22 -18.05
C ILE A 173 -0.79 5.70 -18.88
N SER A 174 -1.98 6.28 -18.68
CA SER A 174 -3.20 5.92 -19.41
C SER A 174 -3.04 6.15 -20.92
N CYS A 175 -2.48 7.30 -21.32
CA CYS A 175 -2.20 7.62 -22.71
C CYS A 175 -1.23 6.62 -23.34
N TYR A 176 -0.14 6.30 -22.64
CA TYR A 176 0.85 5.33 -23.10
C TYR A 176 0.26 3.93 -23.28
N ILE A 177 -0.56 3.47 -22.33
CA ILE A 177 -1.25 2.19 -22.39
C ILE A 177 -2.25 2.16 -23.56
N TYR A 178 -3.08 3.21 -23.69
CA TYR A 178 -4.13 3.27 -24.70
C TYR A 178 -3.58 3.27 -26.13
N ASN A 179 -2.44 3.92 -26.36
CA ASN A 179 -1.79 3.96 -27.67
C ASN A 179 -0.89 2.74 -27.94
N GLY A 180 -1.03 1.65 -27.19
CA GLY A 180 -0.30 0.41 -27.45
C GLY A 180 1.21 0.53 -27.18
N GLY A 181 1.59 1.31 -26.15
CA GLY A 181 2.98 1.47 -25.76
C GLY A 181 3.70 0.12 -25.62
N SER A 182 4.91 0.02 -26.17
CA SER A 182 5.62 -1.25 -26.34
C SER A 182 5.93 -2.03 -25.05
N LEU A 183 5.98 -1.34 -23.91
CA LEU A 183 6.19 -1.95 -22.59
C LEU A 183 4.89 -2.37 -21.90
N CYS A 184 3.74 -2.03 -22.48
CA CYS A 184 2.43 -2.32 -21.91
C CYS A 184 2.14 -3.82 -21.98
N SER A 185 1.68 -4.39 -20.85
CA SER A 185 1.20 -5.76 -20.74
C SER A 185 -0.34 -5.82 -20.62
N ILE A 186 -1.03 -4.67 -20.73
CA ILE A 186 -2.50 -4.64 -20.72
C ILE A 186 -3.04 -5.24 -22.01
N TYR A 187 -4.00 -6.15 -21.87
CA TYR A 187 -4.73 -6.73 -22.99
C TYR A 187 -6.24 -6.43 -22.89
N TYR A 188 -6.93 -6.52 -24.01
CA TYR A 188 -8.31 -6.05 -24.16
C TYR A 188 -9.31 -7.15 -24.53
N ASP A 189 -8.87 -8.20 -25.22
CA ASP A 189 -9.74 -9.33 -25.53
C ASP A 189 -9.56 -10.44 -24.50
N LEU A 190 -10.66 -10.91 -23.91
CA LEU A 190 -10.64 -12.04 -22.98
C LEU A 190 -10.14 -13.33 -23.64
N GLY A 191 -10.19 -13.44 -24.97
CA GLY A 191 -9.68 -14.55 -25.75
C GLY A 191 -8.16 -14.60 -25.88
N ASP A 192 -7.43 -13.52 -25.54
CA ASP A 192 -5.97 -13.47 -25.64
C ASP A 192 -5.27 -14.41 -24.64
N TYR A 193 -5.97 -14.78 -23.56
CA TYR A 193 -5.46 -15.65 -22.50
C TYR A 193 -6.46 -16.75 -22.12
N PRO A 194 -5.97 -17.87 -21.55
CA PRO A 194 -6.87 -18.92 -21.08
C PRO A 194 -7.87 -18.42 -20.04
N PHE A 195 -9.09 -18.97 -20.06
CA PHE A 195 -10.17 -18.55 -19.15
C PHE A 195 -9.80 -18.58 -17.66
N TRP A 196 -8.94 -19.50 -17.21
CA TRP A 196 -8.50 -19.52 -15.81
C TRP A 196 -7.72 -18.25 -15.42
N TRP A 197 -7.01 -17.63 -16.37
CA TRP A 197 -6.29 -16.38 -16.14
C TRP A 197 -7.24 -15.22 -15.94
N THR A 198 -8.39 -15.21 -16.64
CA THR A 198 -9.43 -14.19 -16.48
C THR A 198 -9.84 -13.98 -15.02
N ILE A 199 -9.86 -15.06 -14.24
CA ILE A 199 -10.18 -15.04 -12.81
C ILE A 199 -8.93 -14.84 -11.96
N LEU A 200 -7.85 -15.60 -12.23
CA LEU A 200 -6.65 -15.58 -11.41
C LEU A 200 -5.95 -14.21 -11.38
N GLN A 201 -5.98 -13.47 -12.48
CA GLN A 201 -5.35 -12.15 -12.58
C GLN A 201 -5.86 -11.16 -11.53
N TYR A 202 -7.13 -11.23 -11.13
CA TYR A 202 -7.70 -10.37 -10.09
C TYR A 202 -7.02 -10.62 -8.75
N ALA A 203 -6.90 -11.90 -8.36
CA ALA A 203 -6.25 -12.27 -7.11
C ALA A 203 -4.75 -11.92 -7.12
N VAL A 204 -4.05 -12.22 -8.22
CA VAL A 204 -2.61 -11.93 -8.35
C VAL A 204 -2.34 -10.43 -8.29
N THR A 205 -3.09 -9.65 -9.08
CA THR A 205 -2.91 -8.20 -9.15
C THR A 205 -3.30 -7.54 -7.82
N PHE A 206 -4.41 -7.96 -7.20
CA PHE A 206 -4.84 -7.46 -5.90
C PHE A 206 -3.81 -7.75 -4.81
N LEU A 207 -3.34 -8.99 -4.68
CA LEU A 207 -2.35 -9.36 -3.67
C LEU A 207 -1.03 -8.60 -3.86
N TYR A 208 -0.59 -8.43 -5.12
CA TYR A 208 0.58 -7.60 -5.40
C TYR A 208 0.37 -6.16 -4.95
N GLN A 209 -0.71 -5.51 -5.42
CA GLN A 209 -0.97 -4.10 -5.16
C GLN A 209 -1.10 -3.83 -3.66
N ASP A 210 -1.84 -4.68 -2.96
CA ASP A 210 -2.09 -4.49 -1.54
C ASP A 210 -0.87 -4.77 -0.67
N TYR A 211 -0.10 -5.82 -0.98
CA TYR A 211 1.13 -6.13 -0.25
C TYR A 211 2.21 -5.06 -0.47
N VAL A 212 2.33 -4.56 -1.70
CA VAL A 212 3.25 -3.45 -2.00
C VAL A 212 2.79 -2.17 -1.31
N THR A 213 1.48 -1.92 -1.22
CA THR A 213 0.93 -0.78 -0.45
C THR A 213 1.32 -0.88 1.01
N TYR A 214 1.17 -2.05 1.64
CA TYR A 214 1.61 -2.29 3.01
C TYR A 214 3.09 -1.94 3.21
N TRP A 215 3.97 -2.41 2.32
CA TRP A 215 5.41 -2.15 2.43
C TRP A 215 5.78 -0.70 2.18
N LEU A 216 5.19 -0.05 1.17
CA LEU A 216 5.42 1.37 0.92
C LEU A 216 4.93 2.20 2.09
N HIS A 217 3.77 1.89 2.64
CA HIS A 217 3.23 2.57 3.80
C HIS A 217 4.19 2.44 4.99
N ARG A 218 4.65 1.22 5.30
CA ARG A 218 5.65 0.98 6.34
C ARG A 218 6.99 1.70 6.07
N PHE A 219 7.43 1.76 4.81
CA PHE A 219 8.63 2.47 4.39
C PHE A 219 8.51 3.98 4.65
N TYR A 220 7.36 4.56 4.33
CA TYR A 220 7.04 5.95 4.64
C TYR A 220 6.95 6.23 6.14
N HIS A 221 6.74 5.20 6.95
CA HIS A 221 6.87 5.22 8.40
C HIS A 221 8.28 4.95 8.93
N THR A 222 9.33 5.06 8.13
CA THR A 222 10.70 5.10 8.66
C THR A 222 11.08 6.54 9.05
N PRO A 223 11.99 6.78 10.02
CA PRO A 223 12.19 8.11 10.59
C PRO A 223 12.44 9.24 9.58
N PHE A 224 13.23 8.97 8.54
CA PHE A 224 13.50 9.95 7.49
C PHE A 224 12.28 10.22 6.61
N PHE A 225 11.66 9.18 6.07
CA PHE A 225 10.54 9.33 5.14
C PHE A 225 9.29 9.85 5.85
N TYR A 226 9.10 9.45 7.11
CA TYR A 226 8.00 9.93 7.95
C TYR A 226 8.13 11.43 8.15
N LYS A 227 9.26 11.90 8.68
CA LYS A 227 9.46 13.31 8.99
C LYS A 227 9.32 14.23 7.78
N ASN A 228 9.77 13.80 6.60
CA ASN A 228 9.86 14.66 5.41
C ASN A 228 8.69 14.51 4.43
N PHE A 229 7.97 13.39 4.44
CA PHE A 229 6.88 13.12 3.49
C PHE A 229 5.60 12.78 4.24
N HIS A 230 5.60 11.66 4.97
CA HIS A 230 4.37 11.07 5.48
C HIS A 230 3.77 11.80 6.70
N LYS A 231 4.56 12.59 7.42
CA LYS A 231 4.07 13.43 8.53
C LYS A 231 3.06 14.48 8.05
N ILE A 232 3.09 14.86 6.77
CA ILE A 232 2.07 15.73 6.17
C ILE A 232 0.70 15.04 6.18
N HIS A 233 0.67 13.73 5.95
CA HIS A 233 -0.53 12.91 6.02
C HIS A 233 -1.00 12.73 7.47
N HIS A 234 -0.07 12.44 8.39
CA HIS A 234 -0.37 12.19 9.81
C HIS A 234 -0.70 13.43 10.65
N ARG A 235 -0.62 14.65 10.09
CA ARG A 235 -1.08 15.85 10.81
C ARG A 235 -2.61 15.88 10.97
N TYR A 236 -3.34 15.07 10.21
CA TYR A 236 -4.78 14.90 10.28
C TYR A 236 -5.16 13.72 11.20
N LYS A 237 -4.80 13.80 12.48
CA LYS A 237 -4.98 12.71 13.47
C LYS A 237 -6.42 12.18 13.58
N GLN A 238 -7.41 13.00 13.24
CA GLN A 238 -8.80 12.58 13.02
C GLN A 238 -9.11 12.75 11.54
N PRO A 239 -8.78 11.75 10.71
CA PRO A 239 -8.87 11.90 9.28
C PRO A 239 -10.33 12.06 8.83
N THR A 240 -10.51 12.67 7.67
CA THR A 240 -11.77 12.70 6.93
C THR A 240 -11.59 12.04 5.58
N ALA A 241 -12.68 11.93 4.80
CA ALA A 241 -12.63 11.32 3.47
C ALA A 241 -11.58 11.97 2.55
N PHE A 242 -11.24 13.23 2.82
CA PHE A 242 -10.26 14.00 2.06
C PHE A 242 -8.80 13.71 2.46
N SER A 243 -8.54 13.08 3.62
CA SER A 243 -7.16 12.74 4.02
C SER A 243 -6.50 11.74 3.09
N VAL A 244 -7.29 10.92 2.36
CA VAL A 244 -6.80 9.84 1.49
C VAL A 244 -5.73 10.27 0.49
N THR A 245 -5.79 11.52 0.00
CA THR A 245 -4.80 12.09 -0.92
C THR A 245 -4.02 13.23 -0.28
N ALA A 246 -4.36 13.65 0.94
CA ALA A 246 -3.71 14.74 1.64
C ALA A 246 -2.35 14.31 2.20
N MET A 247 -1.38 14.13 1.31
CA MET A 247 -0.01 13.71 1.60
C MET A 247 0.97 14.46 0.68
N HIS A 248 2.26 14.17 0.79
CA HIS A 248 3.24 14.77 -0.10
C HIS A 248 3.02 14.30 -1.57
N PRO A 249 3.05 15.16 -2.60
CA PRO A 249 2.81 14.73 -3.99
C PRO A 249 3.77 13.64 -4.47
N VAL A 250 5.06 13.72 -4.10
CA VAL A 250 6.06 12.68 -4.40
C VAL A 250 5.68 11.33 -3.79
N GLU A 251 5.09 11.32 -2.60
CA GLU A 251 4.65 10.08 -1.96
C GLU A 251 3.49 9.45 -2.72
N LEU A 252 2.46 10.23 -3.05
CA LEU A 252 1.31 9.74 -3.80
C LEU A 252 1.72 9.22 -5.19
N ILE A 253 2.60 9.94 -5.90
CA ILE A 253 3.15 9.50 -7.20
C ILE A 253 3.96 8.21 -7.03
N HIS A 254 4.81 8.12 -6.01
CA HIS A 254 5.60 6.92 -5.76
C HIS A 254 4.72 5.68 -5.53
N ILE A 255 3.68 5.81 -4.69
CA ILE A 255 2.70 4.74 -4.47
C ILE A 255 2.01 4.37 -5.79
N GLN A 256 1.52 5.36 -6.55
CA GLN A 256 0.85 5.13 -7.82
C GLN A 256 1.72 4.38 -8.84
N LEU A 257 3.00 4.73 -8.94
CA LEU A 257 3.93 4.08 -9.87
C LEU A 257 4.11 2.59 -9.52
N PHE A 258 4.24 2.26 -8.24
CA PHE A 258 4.36 0.87 -7.80
C PHE A 258 3.06 0.08 -8.00
N LEU A 259 1.90 0.71 -7.80
CA LEU A 259 0.60 0.11 -8.08
C LEU A 259 0.35 -0.12 -9.58
N ALA A 260 1.01 0.65 -10.45
CA ALA A 260 0.90 0.52 -11.90
C ALA A 260 1.80 -0.58 -12.49
N VAL A 261 2.80 -1.08 -11.75
CA VAL A 261 3.73 -2.12 -12.21
C VAL A 261 3.06 -3.34 -12.87
N PRO A 262 1.93 -3.88 -12.37
CA PRO A 262 1.26 -5.02 -13.03
C PRO A 262 0.89 -4.73 -14.49
N ALA A 263 0.54 -3.49 -14.84
CA ALA A 263 0.22 -3.10 -16.21
C ALA A 263 1.41 -3.17 -17.18
N PHE A 264 2.64 -3.32 -16.66
CA PHE A 264 3.90 -3.35 -17.42
C PHE A 264 4.73 -4.61 -17.21
N SER A 265 4.24 -5.57 -16.41
CA SER A 265 5.04 -6.73 -15.99
C SER A 265 4.35 -8.08 -16.15
N ILE A 266 3.02 -8.11 -16.05
CA ILE A 266 2.23 -9.32 -16.24
C ILE A 266 1.03 -9.01 -17.14
N PRO A 267 0.51 -9.98 -17.91
CA PRO A 267 -0.67 -9.76 -18.71
C PRO A 267 -1.88 -9.45 -17.83
N VAL A 268 -2.41 -8.23 -17.86
CA VAL A 268 -3.59 -7.86 -17.08
C VAL A 268 -4.66 -7.32 -18.01
N HIS A 269 -5.86 -7.85 -17.91
CA HIS A 269 -6.99 -7.34 -18.66
C HIS A 269 -7.32 -5.93 -18.18
N TYR A 270 -7.57 -5.00 -19.10
CA TYR A 270 -7.82 -3.59 -18.75
C TYR A 270 -8.92 -3.43 -17.69
N SER A 271 -10.00 -4.23 -17.76
CA SER A 271 -11.10 -4.17 -16.80
C SER A 271 -10.69 -4.62 -15.39
N CYS A 272 -9.76 -5.57 -15.27
CA CYS A 272 -9.20 -6.00 -13.98
C CYS A 272 -8.41 -4.86 -13.35
N PHE A 273 -7.54 -4.23 -14.14
CA PHE A 273 -6.71 -3.11 -13.67
C PHE A 273 -7.56 -1.90 -13.25
N LEU A 274 -8.56 -1.51 -14.06
CA LEU A 274 -9.49 -0.43 -13.73
C LEU A 274 -10.33 -0.75 -12.49
N PHE A 275 -10.85 -1.97 -12.38
CA PHE A 275 -11.62 -2.40 -11.22
C PHE A 275 -10.79 -2.31 -9.94
N LEU A 276 -9.57 -2.82 -9.93
CA LEU A 276 -8.71 -2.81 -8.74
C LEU A 276 -8.23 -1.40 -8.37
N THR A 277 -8.02 -0.53 -9.36
CA THR A 277 -7.72 0.88 -9.15
C THR A 277 -8.91 1.58 -8.47
N ALA A 278 -10.12 1.39 -8.99
CA ALA A 278 -11.34 1.95 -8.40
C ALA A 278 -11.63 1.37 -7.00
N TYR A 279 -11.41 0.07 -6.82
CA TYR A 279 -11.54 -0.64 -5.54
C TYR A 279 -10.63 -0.03 -4.47
N THR A 280 -9.34 0.10 -4.80
CA THR A 280 -8.33 0.66 -3.89
C THR A 280 -8.68 2.09 -3.53
N TYR A 281 -9.08 2.92 -4.49
CA TYR A 281 -9.42 4.31 -4.21
C TYR A 281 -10.69 4.44 -3.36
N TYR A 282 -11.72 3.64 -3.64
CA TYR A 282 -12.94 3.57 -2.84
C TYR A 282 -12.64 3.20 -1.38
N HIS A 283 -11.90 2.12 -1.16
CA HIS A 283 -11.54 1.70 0.20
C HIS A 283 -10.65 2.73 0.90
N GLY A 284 -9.75 3.40 0.17
CA GLY A 284 -8.98 4.52 0.70
C GLY A 284 -9.83 5.65 1.25
N VAL A 285 -10.81 6.13 0.48
CA VAL A 285 -11.74 7.18 0.93
C VAL A 285 -12.53 6.72 2.16
N VAL A 286 -13.03 5.48 2.14
CA VAL A 286 -13.83 4.90 3.23
C VAL A 286 -13.01 4.80 4.52
N GLN A 287 -11.78 4.28 4.45
CA GLN A 287 -10.90 4.07 5.61
C GLN A 287 -10.42 5.37 6.25
N HIS A 288 -10.22 6.43 5.46
CA HIS A 288 -9.85 7.75 5.98
C HIS A 288 -11.06 8.56 6.45
N SER A 289 -12.29 8.16 6.14
CA SER A 289 -13.48 8.97 6.41
C SER A 289 -13.69 9.34 7.88
N GLY A 290 -13.07 8.62 8.81
CA GLY A 290 -13.31 8.73 10.26
C GLY A 290 -14.70 8.24 10.66
N VAL A 291 -15.44 7.61 9.74
CA VAL A 291 -16.73 6.98 9.97
C VAL A 291 -16.50 5.51 10.34
N ALA A 292 -17.26 5.03 11.32
CA ALA A 292 -17.27 3.70 11.90
C ALA A 292 -17.83 2.61 10.94
N PHE A 293 -17.49 2.68 9.65
CA PHE A 293 -17.85 1.63 8.71
C PHE A 293 -17.12 0.34 9.03
N LYS A 294 -17.87 -0.75 8.92
CA LYS A 294 -17.36 -2.11 9.14
C LYS A 294 -17.16 -2.80 7.81
N SER A 295 -16.15 -3.66 7.76
CA SER A 295 -15.97 -4.55 6.62
C SER A 295 -17.22 -5.40 6.42
N HIS A 296 -17.56 -5.66 5.16
CA HIS A 296 -18.65 -6.59 4.86
C HIS A 296 -18.21 -8.06 5.01
N TRP A 297 -19.17 -8.95 5.28
CA TRP A 297 -18.93 -10.38 5.45
C TRP A 297 -18.27 -11.05 4.24
N TRP A 298 -18.48 -10.51 3.04
CA TRP A 298 -17.92 -11.01 1.77
C TRP A 298 -16.52 -10.44 1.46
N GLN A 299 -15.98 -9.58 2.33
CA GLN A 299 -14.61 -9.06 2.26
C GLN A 299 -13.87 -9.28 3.59
N PRO A 300 -13.66 -10.53 4.04
CA PRO A 300 -13.08 -10.81 5.36
C PRO A 300 -11.65 -10.27 5.54
N TRP A 301 -10.94 -10.00 4.44
CA TRP A 301 -9.61 -9.37 4.46
C TRP A 301 -9.66 -7.88 4.77
N GLN A 302 -10.76 -7.18 4.45
CA GLN A 302 -10.91 -5.75 4.70
C GLN A 302 -10.92 -5.45 6.20
N PRO A 303 -10.12 -4.49 6.68
CA PRO A 303 -10.28 -3.96 8.02
C PRO A 303 -11.55 -3.11 8.13
N ASP A 304 -12.03 -2.93 9.37
CA ASP A 304 -12.99 -1.86 9.67
C ASP A 304 -12.27 -0.51 9.63
N CYS A 305 -12.98 0.60 9.40
CA CYS A 305 -12.35 1.92 9.32
C CYS A 305 -11.57 2.32 10.58
N MET A 306 -12.01 1.82 11.75
CA MET A 306 -11.30 2.02 13.02
C MET A 306 -9.85 1.52 12.97
N PHE A 307 -9.51 0.55 12.11
CA PHE A 307 -8.14 0.07 11.94
C PHE A 307 -7.19 1.17 11.45
N HIS A 308 -7.61 1.92 10.43
CA HIS A 308 -6.82 3.00 9.84
C HIS A 308 -6.96 4.32 10.61
N ASP A 309 -8.12 4.54 11.24
CA ASP A 309 -8.27 5.65 12.21
C ASP A 309 -7.30 5.48 13.39
N ASN A 310 -7.14 4.25 13.90
CA ASN A 310 -6.12 3.91 14.88
C ASN A 310 -4.70 4.09 14.34
N HIS A 311 -4.46 3.81 13.06
CA HIS A 311 -3.17 4.09 12.44
C HIS A 311 -2.82 5.59 12.50
N HIS A 312 -3.76 6.49 12.19
CA HIS A 312 -3.58 7.94 12.36
C HIS A 312 -3.42 8.35 13.83
N GLN A 313 -4.11 7.67 14.74
CA GLN A 313 -4.05 7.96 16.18
C GLN A 313 -2.71 7.54 16.82
N TYR A 314 -2.16 6.40 16.40
CA TYR A 314 -1.01 5.72 17.01
C TYR A 314 0.24 5.63 16.10
N PHE A 315 0.16 6.20 14.90
CA PHE A 315 1.19 6.38 13.87
C PHE A 315 1.79 5.07 13.32
N HIS A 316 2.60 4.38 14.11
CA HIS A 316 3.52 3.35 13.59
C HIS A 316 2.97 1.93 13.75
N VAL A 317 1.69 1.73 13.49
CA VAL A 317 0.98 0.43 13.56
C VAL A 317 -0.06 0.33 12.46
N ASN A 318 -0.60 -0.86 12.20
CA ASN A 318 -1.75 -1.04 11.31
C ASN A 318 -1.50 -0.46 9.90
N PHE A 319 -0.41 -0.85 9.24
CA PHE A 319 -0.02 -0.32 7.93
C PHE A 319 -0.82 -0.91 6.76
N GLY A 320 -1.52 -2.02 6.97
CA GLY A 320 -2.33 -2.71 5.97
C GLY A 320 -3.42 -1.80 5.43
N PHE A 321 -3.60 -1.83 4.11
CA PHE A 321 -4.61 -1.01 3.46
C PHE A 321 -5.89 -1.80 3.28
N ASN A 322 -5.96 -2.72 2.32
CA ASN A 322 -7.13 -3.60 2.15
C ASN A 322 -7.04 -4.87 3.00
N CYS A 323 -5.86 -5.24 3.48
CA CYS A 323 -5.65 -6.49 4.22
C CYS A 323 -4.94 -6.25 5.55
N TRP A 324 -5.68 -6.41 6.65
CA TRP A 324 -5.11 -6.30 8.01
C TRP A 324 -4.16 -7.45 8.37
N PHE A 325 -4.21 -8.57 7.65
CA PHE A 325 -3.39 -9.75 7.97
C PHE A 325 -1.90 -9.55 7.67
N TRP A 326 -1.52 -8.58 6.83
CA TRP A 326 -0.12 -8.20 6.65
C TRP A 326 0.50 -7.69 7.94
N ASP A 327 -0.26 -6.92 8.72
CA ASP A 327 0.20 -6.45 10.03
C ASP A 327 0.36 -7.57 11.04
N VAL A 328 -0.48 -8.61 10.97
CA VAL A 328 -0.31 -9.80 11.80
C VAL A 328 0.95 -10.56 11.39
N LEU A 329 1.14 -10.77 10.09
CA LEU A 329 2.30 -11.48 9.54
C LEU A 329 3.63 -10.80 9.93
N HIS A 330 3.67 -9.48 9.87
CA HIS A 330 4.87 -8.68 10.12
C HIS A 330 4.97 -8.13 11.55
N GLY A 331 4.02 -8.46 12.42
CA GLY A 331 4.02 -8.06 13.82
C GLY A 331 3.83 -6.55 14.04
N THR A 332 3.15 -5.86 13.13
CA THR A 332 2.84 -4.43 13.18
C THR A 332 1.38 -4.12 13.53
N PHE A 333 0.59 -5.15 13.83
CA PHE A 333 -0.79 -5.01 14.29
C PHE A 333 -0.81 -4.41 15.71
N ARG A 334 -1.68 -3.42 15.95
CA ARG A 334 -1.84 -2.75 17.25
C ARG A 334 -2.14 -3.76 18.35
N LYS A 335 -1.46 -3.64 19.49
CA LYS A 335 -1.67 -4.52 20.65
C LYS A 335 -2.11 -3.73 21.88
N LYS A 336 -2.95 -4.37 22.70
CA LYS A 336 -3.49 -3.78 23.93
C LYS A 336 -2.42 -3.57 25.01
N ASP A 337 -1.41 -4.44 25.10
CA ASP A 337 -0.30 -4.41 26.07
C ASP A 337 0.83 -3.43 25.70
N ARG A 338 0.61 -2.56 24.72
CA ARG A 338 1.61 -1.64 24.17
C ARG A 338 1.10 -0.20 24.18
N ILE A 339 2.03 0.73 24.41
CA ILE A 339 1.85 2.17 24.19
C ILE A 339 2.53 2.53 22.88
N TYR A 340 1.87 3.36 22.07
CA TYR A 340 2.39 3.82 20.79
C TYR A 340 2.42 5.34 20.77
N THR A 341 3.47 5.89 20.18
CA THR A 341 3.68 7.34 20.06
C THR A 341 4.34 7.63 18.71
N GLU A 342 4.33 8.90 18.29
CA GLU A 342 4.94 9.34 17.03
C GLU A 342 6.46 9.03 16.96
N ASP A 343 7.14 8.88 18.10
CA ASP A 343 8.57 8.60 18.19
C ASP A 343 8.92 7.11 18.31
N ILE A 344 7.94 6.21 18.51
CA ILE A 344 8.17 4.76 18.59
C ILE A 344 7.87 4.09 17.25
N TYR A 345 8.91 3.98 16.42
CA TYR A 345 8.81 3.46 15.06
C TYR A 345 8.69 1.92 14.95
N GLY A 346 8.15 1.47 13.82
CA GLY A 346 8.30 0.09 13.34
C GLY A 346 7.33 -0.95 13.91
N GLY A 347 6.17 -0.56 14.45
CA GLY A 347 5.13 -1.49 14.91
C GLY A 347 5.34 -2.11 16.28
N LYS A 348 6.45 -1.80 16.96
CA LYS A 348 6.82 -2.52 18.20
C LYS A 348 6.06 -2.05 19.43
N GLY A 349 5.85 -0.73 19.55
CA GLY A 349 5.29 -0.12 20.75
C GLY A 349 6.16 -0.31 22.01
N LYS A 350 5.99 0.57 22.98
CA LYS A 350 6.59 0.41 24.31
C LYS A 350 5.71 -0.56 25.13
N PRO A 351 6.25 -1.61 25.77
CA PRO A 351 5.46 -2.46 26.66
C PRO A 351 4.82 -1.62 27.77
N LEU A 352 3.54 -1.86 28.08
CA LEU A 352 2.84 -1.16 29.16
C LEU A 352 3.56 -1.33 30.52
N ALA A 353 4.25 -2.46 30.72
CA ALA A 353 5.09 -2.73 31.90
C ALA A 353 6.31 -1.85 32.08
N ALA A 354 6.78 -1.25 30.99
CA ALA A 354 7.90 -0.32 31.03
C ALA A 354 7.43 1.15 31.08
N ALA A 355 6.11 1.39 31.07
CA ALA A 355 5.54 2.73 31.03
C ALA A 355 5.47 3.37 32.43
N ASN A 356 5.67 4.68 32.47
CA ASN A 356 5.46 5.47 33.69
C ASN A 356 3.98 5.88 33.83
N SER A 357 3.59 6.36 35.01
CA SER A 357 2.19 6.69 35.30
C SER A 357 1.60 7.77 34.38
N SER A 358 2.43 8.71 33.91
CA SER A 358 1.97 9.75 32.97
C SER A 358 1.71 9.18 31.58
N GLU A 359 2.57 8.30 31.08
CA GLU A 359 2.36 7.61 29.81
C GLU A 359 1.10 6.74 29.85
N ILE A 360 0.88 6.04 30.96
CA ILE A 360 -0.34 5.23 31.16
C ILE A 360 -1.59 6.12 31.21
N ALA A 361 -1.55 7.25 31.92
CA ALA A 361 -2.68 8.17 31.98
C ALA A 361 -3.04 8.73 30.59
N ASN A 362 -2.05 9.15 29.81
CA ASN A 362 -2.26 9.63 28.44
C ASN A 362 -2.83 8.53 27.53
N GLU A 363 -2.33 7.29 27.65
CA GLU A 363 -2.84 6.16 26.88
C GLU A 363 -4.29 5.83 27.23
N ILE A 364 -4.67 5.92 28.51
CA ILE A 364 -6.07 5.74 28.95
C ILE A 364 -6.96 6.80 28.29
N GLU A 365 -6.55 8.07 28.30
CA GLU A 365 -7.32 9.15 27.66
C GLU A 365 -7.46 8.96 26.15
N GLU A 366 -6.37 8.58 25.46
CA GLU A 366 -6.39 8.30 24.02
C GLU A 366 -7.33 7.13 23.68
N ARG A 367 -7.33 6.05 24.47
CA ARG A 367 -8.22 4.90 24.21
C ARG A 367 -9.68 5.18 24.54
N GLN A 368 -9.95 6.04 25.53
CA GLN A 368 -11.30 6.42 25.91
C GLN A 368 -12.03 7.26 24.85
N CYS A 369 -11.30 7.86 23.90
CA CYS A 369 -11.95 8.59 22.81
C CYS A 369 -12.44 7.69 21.67
N GLU A 370 -12.05 6.42 21.64
CA GLU A 370 -12.43 5.45 20.60
C GLU A 370 -13.89 4.98 20.79
N ASN A 371 -14.65 4.92 19.70
CA ASN A 371 -16.02 4.46 19.70
C ASN A 371 -16.10 2.92 19.71
N PRO A 372 -16.71 2.28 20.73
CA PRO A 372 -16.91 0.84 20.75
C PRO A 372 -17.70 0.30 19.55
N LEU A 373 -18.62 1.10 19.00
CA LEU A 373 -19.43 0.71 17.83
C LEU A 373 -18.62 0.62 16.54
N ALA A 374 -17.45 1.25 16.50
CA ALA A 374 -16.57 1.23 15.33
C ALA A 374 -15.74 -0.06 15.22
N TYR A 375 -15.71 -0.88 16.28
CA TYR A 375 -15.11 -2.21 16.27
C TYR A 375 -16.08 -3.27 15.76
N ARG A 376 -15.59 -4.27 15.00
CA ARG A 376 -16.39 -5.43 14.55
C ARG A 376 -17.17 -6.09 15.69
N SER A 377 -16.57 -6.15 16.88
CA SER A 377 -17.13 -6.72 18.10
C SER A 377 -18.26 -5.90 18.73
N ASN A 378 -18.44 -4.63 18.33
CA ASN A 378 -19.24 -3.61 19.04
C ASN A 378 -18.81 -3.45 20.50
N LYS A 379 -17.53 -3.69 20.81
CA LYS A 379 -16.97 -3.65 22.17
C LYS A 379 -15.74 -2.76 22.22
N PRO A 380 -15.40 -2.24 23.40
CA PRO A 380 -14.17 -1.48 23.59
C PRO A 380 -12.96 -2.41 23.64
N ASP A 381 -12.55 -2.93 22.47
CA ASP A 381 -11.52 -3.99 22.36
C ASP A 381 -10.18 -3.60 23.00
N TYR A 382 -9.86 -2.31 23.03
CA TYR A 382 -8.57 -1.80 23.49
C TYR A 382 -8.61 -1.05 24.84
N ILE A 383 -9.77 -0.77 25.44
CA ILE A 383 -9.84 -0.05 26.72
C ILE A 383 -9.00 -0.77 27.79
N LEU A 384 -8.15 0.01 28.48
CA LEU A 384 -7.35 -0.47 29.61
C LEU A 384 -8.23 -0.52 30.86
N LEU A 385 -8.36 -1.71 31.44
CA LEU A 385 -9.01 -1.96 32.73
C LEU A 385 -7.96 -1.95 33.84
N ASP A 386 -8.39 -1.74 35.08
CA ASP A 386 -7.50 -1.78 36.26
C ASP A 386 -6.70 -3.09 36.35
N ALA A 387 -7.28 -4.21 35.90
CA ALA A 387 -6.60 -5.50 35.85
C ALA A 387 -5.41 -5.50 34.87
N ASP A 388 -5.58 -4.90 33.68
CA ASP A 388 -4.52 -4.79 32.67
C ASP A 388 -3.33 -3.97 33.20
N ILE A 389 -3.59 -3.00 34.09
CA ILE A 389 -2.57 -2.14 34.70
C ILE A 389 -1.90 -2.86 35.90
N LYS A 390 -2.68 -3.61 36.68
CA LYS A 390 -2.19 -4.34 37.87
C LYS A 390 -1.35 -5.56 37.51
N ASP A 391 -1.76 -6.37 36.53
CA ASP A 391 -0.98 -7.53 36.05
C ASP A 391 0.40 -7.10 35.56
N VAL A 392 0.45 -5.94 34.92
CA VAL A 392 1.67 -5.30 34.45
C VAL A 392 2.59 -4.86 35.60
N SER A 393 2.03 -4.27 36.67
CA SER A 393 2.82 -3.90 37.86
C SER A 393 3.35 -5.09 38.65
N THR A 394 2.62 -6.21 38.67
CA THR A 394 3.05 -7.44 39.34
C THR A 394 4.13 -8.18 38.55
N GLU A 395 4.02 -8.27 37.22
CA GLU A 395 5.08 -8.81 36.35
C GLU A 395 6.37 -7.98 36.41
N ALA A 396 6.29 -6.64 36.39
CA ALA A 396 7.44 -5.77 36.56
C ALA A 396 8.14 -5.98 37.93
N THR A 397 7.37 -6.29 38.97
CA THR A 397 7.88 -6.58 40.32
C THR A 397 8.55 -7.96 40.40
N VAL A 398 8.00 -8.97 39.70
CA VAL A 398 8.60 -10.32 39.61
C VAL A 398 9.88 -10.31 38.77
N SER A 399 9.89 -9.60 37.65
CA SER A 399 11.07 -9.41 36.78
C SER A 399 12.20 -8.68 37.51
N LYS A 400 11.90 -7.57 38.21
CA LYS A 400 12.89 -6.88 39.06
C LYS A 400 13.43 -7.77 40.17
N ARG A 401 12.59 -8.59 40.83
CA ARG A 401 13.05 -9.57 41.84
C ARG A 401 13.94 -10.67 41.27
N HIS A 402 13.74 -11.06 40.01
CA HIS A 402 14.63 -12.01 39.34
C HIS A 402 15.98 -11.37 38.94
N SER A 403 15.98 -10.11 38.50
CA SER A 403 17.23 -9.41 38.19
C SER A 403 18.07 -9.10 39.45
N THR A 404 17.43 -8.74 40.58
CA THR A 404 18.16 -8.54 41.85
C THR A 404 18.70 -9.84 42.45
N LYS A 405 18.04 -10.99 42.21
CA LYS A 405 18.57 -12.28 42.67
C LYS A 405 19.79 -12.76 41.90
N LEU A 406 19.96 -12.33 40.64
CA LEU A 406 21.14 -12.65 39.83
C LEU A 406 22.35 -11.77 40.17
N GLU A 407 22.16 -10.55 40.68
CA GLU A 407 23.25 -9.70 41.17
C GLU A 407 23.76 -10.13 42.57
N VAL A 408 22.90 -10.68 43.43
CA VAL A 408 23.29 -11.12 44.79
C VAL A 408 23.97 -12.50 44.80
N GLN A 409 24.09 -13.18 43.65
CA GLN A 409 24.78 -14.47 43.54
C GLN A 409 26.20 -14.39 42.93
N ASN A 410 26.71 -13.17 42.68
CA ASN A 410 28.02 -12.93 42.06
C ASN A 410 29.02 -12.17 42.95
N ASP A 411 28.77 -12.04 44.26
CA ASP A 411 29.73 -11.52 45.25
C ASP A 411 30.25 -12.61 46.19
#